data_AF-F9CX49-F1
#
_entry.id   AF-F9CX49-F1
#
_cell.length_a   1.000
_cell.length_b   1.000
_cell.length_c   1.000
_cell.angle_alpha   90.00
_cell.angle_beta   90.00
_cell.angle_gamma   90.00
#
_symmetry.space_group_name_H-M   'P 1'
#
loop_
_entity.id
_entity.type
_entity.pdbx_description
1 polymer ?
#
loop_
_entity_poly.entity_id
_entity_poly.type
_entity_poly.pdbx_seq_one_letter_code
_entity_poly.pdbx_strand_id
1 'polypeptide(L)'
;MSKTDFINLCRLYIIQTTRKSMSQPDIVPDKIKSPFDYRILAGIATLVISVHILINYLIIPDDADTVVSIFSFLNPLIVSIIGFFIAIRYRRSLIFGKSYMALAIAYLGIFLGEVTYMIYDIVYDIEPYPSIADVFFFIQYPLLLMHLALNIKFFSPKINKIAKIWIIVMPITVLIGYSIFYIIEDGRGFLEFDFIYGVIFVYFSALTLSLAVIGAIIFKEGAIGKAWILLAIGILFNTIGDTWYYNLELFESYDLLHPVNMFWYAGYWLVMYALIKHNKII
;
A
#
# COMPACT_ATOMS: atom_id res chain seq x y z
N MET A 1 -13.47 28.73 15.93
CA MET A 1 -13.90 27.50 16.64
C MET A 1 -12.65 26.78 17.12
N SER A 2 -12.48 26.62 18.43
CA SER A 2 -11.24 26.08 19.01
C SER A 2 -11.17 24.56 18.82
N LYS A 3 -9.96 23.99 18.86
CA LYS A 3 -9.73 22.53 18.82
C LYS A 3 -10.47 21.79 19.95
N THR A 4 -10.71 22.48 21.06
CA THR A 4 -11.45 21.99 22.24
C THR A 4 -12.96 21.89 21.97
N ASP A 5 -13.50 22.79 21.14
CA ASP A 5 -14.94 22.82 20.81
C ASP A 5 -15.35 21.65 19.91
N PHE A 6 -14.46 21.19 19.03
CA PHE A 6 -14.73 20.05 18.14
C PHE A 6 -14.68 18.70 18.87
N ILE A 7 -13.76 18.53 19.83
CA ILE A 7 -13.69 17.33 20.69
C ILE A 7 -14.93 17.25 21.59
N ASN A 8 -15.43 18.39 22.08
CA ASN A 8 -16.67 18.45 22.84
C ASN A 8 -17.90 18.17 21.97
N LEU A 9 -17.91 18.55 20.68
CA LEU A 9 -18.98 18.19 19.75
C LEU A 9 -19.02 16.68 19.45
N CYS A 10 -17.86 16.03 19.31
CA CYS A 10 -17.80 14.56 19.17
C CYS A 10 -18.29 13.83 20.43
N ARG A 11 -18.08 14.41 21.63
CA ARG A 11 -18.70 13.89 22.87
C ARG A 11 -20.21 14.12 22.90
N LEU A 12 -20.70 15.29 22.49
CA LEU A 12 -22.13 15.61 22.51
C LEU A 12 -22.96 14.81 21.50
N TYR A 13 -22.41 14.50 20.32
CA TYR A 13 -23.12 13.70 19.32
C TYR A 13 -23.23 12.21 19.71
N ILE A 14 -22.32 11.72 20.57
CA ILE A 14 -22.42 10.38 21.17
C ILE A 14 -23.37 10.37 22.37
N ILE A 15 -23.50 11.49 23.10
CA ILE A 15 -24.34 11.57 24.31
C ILE A 15 -25.84 11.76 24.00
N GLN A 16 -26.20 12.41 22.90
CA GLN A 16 -27.62 12.65 22.59
C GLN A 16 -28.43 11.42 22.16
N THR A 17 -27.78 10.31 21.76
CA THR A 17 -28.47 9.04 21.47
C THR A 17 -28.68 8.15 22.70
N THR A 18 -28.22 8.55 23.88
CA THR A 18 -28.33 7.77 25.12
C THR A 18 -28.77 8.62 26.31
N ARG A 19 -30.00 9.16 26.27
CA ARG A 19 -30.76 9.41 27.51
C ARG A 19 -31.41 8.10 27.95
N LYS A 20 -30.59 7.15 28.43
CA LYS A 20 -31.02 6.02 29.24
C LYS A 20 -30.25 6.10 30.55
N SER A 21 -30.95 5.87 31.66
CA SER A 21 -30.54 6.21 33.03
C SER A 21 -29.10 5.87 33.37
N MET A 22 -28.40 6.80 34.02
CA MET A 22 -27.12 6.58 34.69
C MET A 22 -27.29 5.60 35.86
N SER A 23 -27.08 4.31 35.60
CA SER A 23 -26.84 3.31 36.64
C SER A 23 -25.75 2.37 36.13
N GLN A 24 -24.59 2.42 36.78
CA GLN A 24 -23.32 1.75 36.46
C GLN A 24 -22.53 2.40 35.30
N PRO A 25 -21.20 2.60 35.44
CA PRO A 25 -20.37 2.88 34.28
C PRO A 25 -20.50 1.70 33.33
N ASP A 26 -20.98 1.94 32.11
CA ASP A 26 -20.98 0.94 31.05
C ASP A 26 -19.57 0.35 30.99
N ILE A 27 -19.46 -0.94 31.32
CA ILE A 27 -18.26 -1.72 31.05
C ILE A 27 -17.98 -1.48 29.57
N VAL A 28 -16.90 -0.75 29.27
CA VAL A 28 -16.49 -0.46 27.89
C VAL A 28 -16.53 -1.79 27.17
N PRO A 29 -17.42 -1.96 26.15
CA PRO A 29 -17.63 -3.25 25.53
C PRO A 29 -16.27 -3.83 25.19
N ASP A 30 -16.03 -5.06 25.66
CA ASP A 30 -14.79 -5.80 25.42
C ASP A 30 -14.29 -5.45 24.03
N LYS A 31 -13.08 -4.84 23.97
CA LYS A 31 -12.38 -4.35 22.76
C LYS A 31 -13.07 -4.88 21.50
N ILE A 32 -13.62 -4.03 20.62
CA ILE A 32 -14.22 -4.45 19.34
C ILE A 32 -13.19 -5.28 18.56
N LYS A 33 -13.17 -6.58 18.84
CA LYS A 33 -12.17 -7.54 18.39
C LYS A 33 -12.80 -8.19 17.18
N SER A 34 -12.70 -7.56 16.02
CA SER A 34 -12.95 -8.25 14.75
C SER A 34 -11.72 -9.12 14.43
N PRO A 35 -11.68 -10.44 14.71
CA PRO A 35 -10.48 -11.26 14.47
C PRO A 35 -9.97 -11.15 13.03
N PHE A 36 -8.70 -11.52 12.77
CA PHE A 36 -8.29 -11.75 11.38
C PHE A 36 -9.07 -12.95 10.87
N ASP A 37 -9.60 -12.85 9.65
CA ASP A 37 -10.19 -14.00 8.99
C ASP A 37 -9.07 -14.72 8.23
N TYR A 38 -8.51 -15.74 8.87
CA TYR A 38 -7.42 -16.54 8.30
C TYR A 38 -7.83 -17.26 7.01
N ARG A 39 -9.13 -17.49 6.78
CA ARG A 39 -9.62 -18.08 5.54
C ARG A 39 -9.45 -17.11 4.38
N ILE A 40 -9.70 -15.82 4.60
CA ILE A 40 -9.46 -14.78 3.60
C ILE A 40 -7.96 -14.67 3.29
N LEU A 41 -7.10 -14.68 4.33
CA LEU A 41 -5.64 -14.62 4.13
C LEU A 41 -5.12 -15.83 3.36
N ALA A 42 -5.56 -17.04 3.72
CA ALA A 42 -5.23 -18.26 2.98
C ALA A 42 -5.78 -18.21 1.54
N GLY A 43 -6.96 -17.64 1.34
CA GLY A 43 -7.55 -17.42 0.02
C GLY A 43 -6.73 -16.48 -0.85
N ILE A 44 -6.23 -15.36 -0.29
CA ILE A 44 -5.33 -14.43 -1.00
C ILE A 44 -4.04 -15.15 -1.42
N ALA A 45 -3.39 -15.85 -0.49
CA ALA A 45 -2.16 -16.57 -0.78
C ALA A 45 -2.39 -17.65 -1.86
N THR A 46 -3.47 -18.44 -1.72
CA THR A 46 -3.84 -19.48 -2.69
C THR A 46 -4.11 -18.88 -4.07
N LEU A 47 -4.85 -17.77 -4.14
CA LEU A 47 -5.15 -17.08 -5.39
C LEU A 47 -3.88 -16.63 -6.10
N VAL A 48 -3.00 -15.90 -5.41
CA VAL A 48 -1.77 -15.35 -6.00
C VAL A 48 -0.85 -16.48 -6.49
N ILE A 49 -0.66 -17.53 -5.69
CA ILE A 49 0.12 -18.71 -6.09
C ILE A 49 -0.51 -19.43 -7.28
N SER A 50 -1.83 -19.62 -7.26
CA SER A 50 -2.54 -20.31 -8.34
C SER A 50 -2.47 -19.54 -9.65
N VAL A 51 -2.60 -18.21 -9.62
CA VAL A 51 -2.45 -17.35 -10.80
C VAL A 51 -1.03 -17.45 -11.36
N HIS A 52 0.00 -17.39 -10.51
CA HIS A 52 1.37 -17.53 -10.98
C HIS A 52 1.65 -18.89 -11.61
N ILE A 53 1.15 -19.98 -11.00
CA ILE A 53 1.26 -21.34 -11.56
C ILE A 53 0.48 -21.46 -12.88
N LEU A 54 -0.74 -20.92 -12.94
CA LEU A 54 -1.58 -20.94 -14.14
C LEU A 54 -0.86 -20.27 -15.31
N ILE A 55 -0.34 -19.06 -15.09
CA ILE A 55 0.34 -18.27 -16.11
C ILE A 55 1.62 -18.96 -16.60
N ASN A 56 2.46 -19.45 -15.68
CA ASN A 56 3.77 -19.99 -16.06
C ASN A 56 3.73 -21.42 -16.63
N TYR A 57 2.72 -22.22 -16.30
CA TYR A 57 2.72 -23.66 -16.61
C TYR A 57 1.51 -24.17 -17.39
N LEU A 58 0.40 -23.43 -17.40
CA LEU A 58 -0.86 -23.91 -17.98
C LEU A 58 -1.38 -23.07 -19.16
N ILE A 59 -0.97 -21.80 -19.25
CA ILE A 59 -1.31 -20.91 -20.35
C ILE A 59 -0.26 -21.04 -21.46
N ILE A 60 -0.71 -20.92 -22.72
CA ILE A 60 0.18 -20.94 -23.89
C ILE A 60 1.07 -19.70 -23.84
N PRO A 61 2.39 -19.80 -24.09
CA PRO A 61 3.32 -18.68 -23.94
C PRO A 61 2.85 -17.37 -24.60
N ASP A 62 2.34 -17.45 -25.83
CA ASP A 62 1.88 -16.29 -26.61
C ASP A 62 0.73 -15.50 -25.93
N ASP A 63 -0.06 -16.15 -25.07
CA ASP A 63 -1.17 -15.51 -24.34
C ASP A 63 -0.79 -15.11 -22.90
N ALA A 64 0.34 -15.62 -22.38
CA ALA A 64 0.70 -15.52 -20.97
C ALA A 64 0.91 -14.06 -20.54
N ASP A 65 1.65 -13.29 -21.34
CA ASP A 65 1.96 -11.88 -21.07
C ASP A 65 0.69 -11.02 -21.01
N THR A 66 -0.24 -11.24 -21.95
CA THR A 66 -1.53 -10.55 -21.96
C THR A 66 -2.32 -10.84 -20.69
N VAL A 67 -2.35 -12.11 -20.24
CA VAL A 67 -3.07 -12.49 -19.02
C VAL A 67 -2.41 -11.89 -17.77
N VAL A 68 -1.08 -11.88 -17.70
CA VAL A 68 -0.33 -11.18 -16.65
C VAL A 68 -0.72 -9.72 -16.62
N SER A 69 -0.62 -9.00 -17.74
CA SER A 69 -0.89 -7.56 -17.77
C SER A 69 -2.32 -7.23 -17.35
N ILE A 70 -3.31 -8.01 -17.82
CA ILE A 70 -4.70 -7.86 -17.38
C ILE A 70 -4.81 -8.02 -15.87
N PHE A 71 -4.17 -9.04 -15.31
CA PHE A 71 -4.18 -9.24 -13.87
C PHE A 71 -3.47 -8.09 -13.14
N SER A 72 -2.33 -7.63 -13.65
CA SER A 72 -1.52 -6.54 -13.08
C SER A 72 -2.31 -5.24 -12.98
N PHE A 73 -2.99 -4.79 -14.04
CA PHE A 73 -3.74 -3.52 -13.98
C PHE A 73 -5.10 -3.65 -13.26
N LEU A 74 -5.78 -4.81 -13.29
CA LEU A 74 -7.09 -4.96 -12.65
C LEU A 74 -7.02 -4.85 -11.12
N ASN A 75 -5.97 -5.39 -10.51
CA ASN A 75 -5.79 -5.36 -9.05
C ASN A 75 -5.75 -3.92 -8.47
N PRO A 76 -4.87 -3.01 -8.91
CA PRO A 76 -4.83 -1.64 -8.42
C PRO A 76 -6.09 -0.85 -8.79
N LEU A 77 -6.74 -1.15 -9.92
CA LEU A 77 -8.04 -0.56 -10.27
C LEU A 77 -9.11 -0.89 -9.23
N ILE A 78 -9.20 -2.15 -8.80
CA ILE A 78 -10.15 -2.58 -7.76
C ILE A 78 -9.84 -1.87 -6.43
N VAL A 79 -8.57 -1.78 -6.03
CA VAL A 79 -8.16 -1.02 -4.83
C VAL A 79 -8.60 0.44 -4.94
N SER A 80 -8.38 1.06 -6.09
CA SER A 80 -8.76 2.46 -6.35
C SER A 80 -10.26 2.67 -6.23
N ILE A 81 -11.08 1.80 -6.84
CA ILE A 81 -12.55 1.87 -6.78
C ILE A 81 -13.04 1.77 -5.32
N ILE A 82 -12.54 0.79 -4.56
CA ILE A 82 -12.89 0.63 -3.13
C ILE A 82 -12.44 1.87 -2.34
N GLY A 83 -11.23 2.39 -2.62
CA GLY A 83 -10.69 3.61 -2.02
C GLY A 83 -11.59 4.83 -2.26
N PHE A 84 -12.05 5.05 -3.50
CA PHE A 84 -12.96 6.13 -3.85
C PHE A 84 -14.30 5.98 -3.11
N PHE A 85 -14.85 4.77 -3.05
CA PHE A 85 -16.08 4.51 -2.30
C PHE A 85 -15.95 4.90 -0.82
N ILE A 86 -14.84 4.51 -0.18
CA ILE A 86 -14.51 4.88 1.21
C ILE A 86 -14.34 6.39 1.33
N ALA A 87 -13.62 7.03 0.41
CA ALA A 87 -13.41 8.47 0.41
C ALA A 87 -14.74 9.25 0.33
N ILE A 88 -15.65 8.81 -0.53
CA ILE A 88 -16.99 9.40 -0.70
C ILE A 88 -17.83 9.19 0.57
N ARG A 89 -17.84 7.97 1.12
CA ARG A 89 -18.54 7.66 2.39
C ARG A 89 -18.07 8.57 3.53
N TYR A 90 -16.78 8.81 3.61
CA TYR A 90 -16.17 9.65 4.65
C TYR A 90 -15.89 11.09 4.23
N ARG A 91 -16.52 11.60 3.15
CA ARG A 91 -16.25 12.96 2.64
C ARG A 91 -16.49 14.09 3.65
N ARG A 92 -17.36 13.86 4.63
CA ARG A 92 -17.67 14.81 5.72
C ARG A 92 -16.76 14.65 6.95
N SER A 93 -15.98 13.58 7.02
CA SER A 93 -14.99 13.41 8.08
C SER A 93 -13.86 14.43 7.89
N LEU A 94 -13.25 14.86 8.99
CA LEU A 94 -12.18 15.86 8.95
C LEU A 94 -10.96 15.37 8.16
N ILE A 95 -10.64 14.07 8.25
CA ILE A 95 -9.40 13.48 7.73
C ILE A 95 -9.62 12.27 6.82
N PHE A 96 -10.50 11.33 7.18
CA PHE A 96 -10.62 10.08 6.43
C PHE A 96 -11.00 10.30 4.97
N GLY A 97 -11.94 11.20 4.66
CA GLY A 97 -12.35 11.45 3.28
C GLY A 97 -11.18 11.90 2.40
N LYS A 98 -10.39 12.89 2.86
CA LYS A 98 -9.22 13.41 2.14
C LYS A 98 -8.09 12.38 2.05
N SER A 99 -7.87 11.65 3.14
CA SER A 99 -6.80 10.66 3.20
C SER A 99 -7.09 9.45 2.32
N TYR A 100 -8.31 8.90 2.32
CA TYR A 100 -8.68 7.79 1.42
C TYR A 100 -8.81 8.24 -0.03
N MET A 101 -9.15 9.50 -0.29
CA MET A 101 -9.05 10.07 -1.64
C MET A 101 -7.61 10.02 -2.15
N ALA A 102 -6.63 10.40 -1.31
CA ALA A 102 -5.22 10.29 -1.66
C ALA A 102 -4.81 8.86 -2.01
N LEU A 103 -5.20 7.87 -1.19
CA LEU A 103 -4.95 6.46 -1.45
C LEU A 103 -5.61 6.00 -2.75
N ALA A 104 -6.86 6.37 -3.00
CA ALA A 104 -7.58 5.99 -4.22
C ALA A 104 -6.89 6.52 -5.49
N ILE A 105 -6.43 7.78 -5.46
CA ILE A 105 -5.70 8.39 -6.58
C ILE A 105 -4.31 7.75 -6.72
N ALA A 106 -3.65 7.36 -5.63
CA ALA A 106 -2.37 6.65 -5.71
C ALA A 106 -2.50 5.34 -6.48
N TYR A 107 -3.49 4.52 -6.12
CA TYR A 107 -3.77 3.24 -6.80
C TYR A 107 -4.33 3.43 -8.21
N LEU A 108 -5.00 4.55 -8.48
CA LEU A 108 -5.35 4.92 -9.86
C LEU A 108 -4.09 5.21 -10.68
N GLY A 109 -3.09 5.87 -10.08
CA GLY A 109 -1.77 6.07 -10.69
C GLY A 109 -1.13 4.74 -11.07
N ILE A 110 -1.06 3.78 -10.15
CA ILE A 110 -0.55 2.43 -10.45
C ILE A 110 -1.30 1.80 -11.63
N PHE A 111 -2.64 1.81 -11.61
CA PHE A 111 -3.45 1.30 -12.73
C PHE A 111 -3.08 1.94 -14.07
N LEU A 112 -2.93 3.26 -14.12
CA LEU A 112 -2.54 3.97 -15.34
C LEU A 112 -1.10 3.63 -15.77
N GLY A 113 -0.20 3.43 -14.81
CA GLY A 113 1.15 2.93 -15.05
C GLY A 113 1.13 1.56 -15.71
N GLU A 114 0.42 0.59 -15.12
CA GLU A 114 0.29 -0.78 -15.63
C GLU A 114 -0.34 -0.83 -17.03
N VAL A 115 -1.39 -0.03 -17.28
CA VAL A 115 -1.99 0.06 -18.62
C VAL A 115 -1.00 0.64 -19.63
N THR A 116 -0.22 1.64 -19.23
CA THR A 116 0.78 2.26 -20.10
C THR A 116 1.92 1.29 -20.39
N TYR A 117 2.41 0.58 -19.36
CA TYR A 117 3.43 -0.45 -19.46
C TYR A 117 3.00 -1.53 -20.45
N MET A 118 1.79 -2.09 -20.27
CA MET A 118 1.20 -3.08 -21.19
C MET A 118 1.10 -2.56 -22.64
N ILE A 119 0.72 -1.30 -22.84
CA ILE A 119 0.66 -0.74 -24.20
C ILE A 119 2.06 -0.68 -24.82
N TYR A 120 3.08 -0.33 -24.05
CA TYR A 120 4.44 -0.21 -24.57
C TYR A 120 5.02 -1.59 -24.90
N ASP A 121 4.89 -2.52 -23.96
CA ASP A 121 5.41 -3.87 -24.07
C ASP A 121 4.63 -4.70 -25.12
N ILE A 122 3.33 -4.93 -24.91
CA ILE A 122 2.56 -5.88 -25.73
C ILE A 122 2.09 -5.28 -27.06
N VAL A 123 1.69 -3.99 -27.07
CA VAL A 123 1.09 -3.39 -28.28
C VAL A 123 2.14 -2.79 -29.20
N TYR A 124 3.17 -2.16 -28.63
CA TYR A 124 4.22 -1.49 -29.39
C TYR A 124 5.54 -2.26 -29.47
N ASP A 125 5.73 -3.32 -28.68
CA ASP A 125 6.97 -4.12 -28.65
C ASP A 125 8.20 -3.24 -28.42
N ILE A 126 8.08 -2.32 -27.44
CA ILE A 126 9.16 -1.44 -27.01
C ILE A 126 9.42 -1.59 -25.52
N GLU A 127 10.68 -1.46 -25.13
CA GLU A 127 11.12 -1.51 -23.75
C GLU A 127 10.33 -0.50 -22.89
N PRO A 128 9.52 -0.98 -21.93
CA PRO A 128 8.66 -0.13 -21.12
C PRO A 128 9.40 0.52 -19.94
N TYR A 129 10.67 0.22 -19.72
CA TYR A 129 11.48 0.77 -18.64
C TYR A 129 12.80 1.41 -19.14
N PRO A 130 13.13 2.65 -18.72
CA PRO A 130 12.25 3.66 -18.12
C PRO A 130 11.28 4.24 -19.16
N SER A 131 10.09 4.68 -18.73
CA SER A 131 9.09 5.24 -19.66
C SER A 131 8.10 6.21 -19.01
N ILE A 132 7.11 6.67 -19.78
CA ILE A 132 6.04 7.53 -19.26
C ILE A 132 5.16 6.80 -18.22
N ALA A 133 5.17 5.46 -18.20
CA ALA A 133 4.52 4.66 -17.15
C ALA A 133 5.08 5.01 -15.76
N ASP A 134 6.38 5.31 -15.68
CA ASP A 134 7.07 5.65 -14.44
C ASP A 134 6.53 6.92 -13.78
N VAL A 135 6.02 7.88 -14.55
CA VAL A 135 5.39 9.08 -14.00
C VAL A 135 4.16 8.69 -13.17
N PHE A 136 3.38 7.73 -13.66
CA PHE A 136 2.21 7.21 -12.97
C PHE A 136 2.57 6.30 -11.80
N PHE A 137 3.63 5.49 -11.91
CA PHE A 137 4.13 4.74 -10.76
C PHE A 137 4.69 5.68 -9.68
N PHE A 138 5.41 6.73 -10.06
CA PHE A 138 6.03 7.65 -9.13
C PHE A 138 5.01 8.50 -8.36
N ILE A 139 3.89 8.90 -8.99
CA ILE A 139 2.84 9.69 -8.33
C ILE A 139 2.20 8.96 -7.14
N GLN A 140 2.28 7.62 -7.11
CA GLN A 140 1.73 6.82 -6.02
C GLN A 140 2.38 7.20 -4.69
N TYR A 141 3.70 7.45 -4.67
CA TYR A 141 4.46 7.65 -3.45
C TYR A 141 4.02 8.90 -2.67
N PRO A 142 4.02 10.12 -3.25
CA PRO A 142 3.56 11.30 -2.53
C PRO A 142 2.10 11.18 -2.08
N LEU A 143 1.25 10.48 -2.83
CA LEU A 143 -0.16 10.29 -2.49
C LEU A 143 -0.37 9.26 -1.36
N LEU A 144 0.37 8.14 -1.35
CA LEU A 144 0.37 7.19 -0.23
C LEU A 144 1.00 7.81 1.02
N LEU A 145 2.10 8.54 0.88
CA LEU A 145 2.70 9.29 1.98
C LEU A 145 1.71 10.31 2.55
N MET A 146 0.95 11.01 1.70
CA MET A 146 -0.12 11.91 2.13
C MET A 146 -1.22 11.15 2.89
N HIS A 147 -1.70 10.02 2.37
CA HIS A 147 -2.69 9.17 3.05
C HIS A 147 -2.25 8.81 4.47
N LEU A 148 -1.02 8.30 4.60
CA LEU A 148 -0.44 7.84 5.86
C LEU A 148 -0.19 9.01 6.82
N ALA A 149 0.48 10.07 6.34
CA ALA A 149 0.84 11.22 7.16
C ALA A 149 -0.38 11.97 7.70
N LEU A 150 -1.45 12.12 6.91
CA LEU A 150 -2.69 12.76 7.35
C LEU A 150 -3.32 12.00 8.54
N ASN A 151 -3.41 10.67 8.46
CA ASN A 151 -3.95 9.86 9.55
C ASN A 151 -3.02 9.89 10.78
N ILE A 152 -1.72 9.65 10.59
CA ILE A 152 -0.75 9.66 11.70
C ILE A 152 -0.78 10.99 12.44
N LYS A 153 -0.76 12.12 11.70
CA LYS A 153 -0.78 13.47 12.29
C LYS A 153 -2.09 13.76 13.03
N PHE A 154 -3.21 13.22 12.56
CA PHE A 154 -4.50 13.44 13.21
C PHE A 154 -4.61 12.69 14.54
N PHE A 155 -4.24 11.41 14.55
CA PHE A 155 -4.39 10.55 15.73
C PHE A 155 -3.21 10.62 16.70
N SER A 156 -2.01 10.95 16.21
CA SER A 156 -0.80 11.15 17.00
C SER A 156 -0.06 12.42 16.55
N PRO A 157 -0.56 13.63 16.88
CA PRO A 157 0.02 14.90 16.45
C PRO A 157 1.50 15.08 16.84
N LYS A 158 1.96 14.39 17.89
CA LYS A 158 3.35 14.35 18.31
C LYS A 158 3.82 12.90 18.28
N ILE A 159 4.44 12.47 17.17
CA ILE A 159 5.12 11.19 17.12
C ILE A 159 6.35 11.21 18.04
N ASN A 160 6.60 10.08 18.71
CA ASN A 160 7.71 9.95 19.65
C ASN A 160 9.07 9.93 18.92
N LYS A 161 10.18 10.04 19.67
CA LYS A 161 11.54 10.08 19.11
C LYS A 161 11.87 8.80 18.32
N ILE A 162 11.40 7.64 18.79
CA ILE A 162 11.64 6.34 18.14
C ILE A 162 11.00 6.30 16.76
N ALA A 163 9.75 6.73 16.62
CA ALA A 163 9.04 6.81 15.35
C ALA A 163 9.75 7.75 14.37
N LYS A 164 10.26 8.91 14.84
CA LYS A 164 11.06 9.82 14.00
C LYS A 164 12.35 9.18 13.49
N ILE A 165 13.05 8.44 14.36
CA ILE A 165 14.25 7.68 13.98
C ILE A 165 13.88 6.61 12.94
N TRP A 166 12.77 5.90 13.14
CA TRP A 166 12.29 4.87 12.22
C TRP A 166 11.99 5.37 10.80
N ILE A 167 11.44 6.59 10.68
CA ILE A 167 11.22 7.26 9.38
C ILE A 167 12.52 7.40 8.58
N ILE A 168 13.65 7.55 9.25
CA ILE A 168 14.96 7.76 8.61
C ILE A 168 15.70 6.42 8.45
N VAL A 169 15.74 5.61 9.50
CA VAL A 169 16.54 4.37 9.53
C VAL A 169 16.01 3.32 8.56
N MET A 170 14.69 3.15 8.44
CA MET A 170 14.13 2.09 7.59
C MET A 170 14.46 2.31 6.10
N PRO A 171 14.22 3.48 5.48
CA PRO A 171 14.59 3.71 4.09
C PRO A 171 16.10 3.56 3.84
N ILE A 172 16.94 4.09 4.73
CA ILE A 172 18.40 3.94 4.63
C ILE A 172 18.80 2.46 4.71
N THR A 173 18.18 1.68 5.59
CA THR A 173 18.49 0.25 5.75
C THR A 173 18.15 -0.53 4.48
N VAL A 174 16.97 -0.28 3.88
CA VAL A 174 16.57 -0.92 2.63
C VAL A 174 17.49 -0.51 1.49
N LEU A 175 17.84 0.79 1.38
CA LEU A 175 18.79 1.27 0.38
C LEU A 175 20.18 0.66 0.54
N ILE A 176 20.69 0.51 1.76
CA ILE A 176 21.97 -0.16 1.99
C ILE A 176 21.90 -1.61 1.50
N GLY A 177 20.81 -2.33 1.78
CA GLY A 177 20.60 -3.69 1.28
C GLY A 177 20.59 -3.75 -0.25
N TYR A 178 19.83 -2.87 -0.89
CA TYR A 178 19.78 -2.72 -2.35
C TYR A 178 21.17 -2.45 -2.94
N SER A 179 21.90 -1.48 -2.40
CA SER A 179 23.24 -1.13 -2.87
C SER A 179 24.27 -2.23 -2.65
N ILE A 180 24.22 -2.95 -1.52
CA ILE A 180 25.13 -4.08 -1.26
C ILE A 180 24.92 -5.18 -2.28
N PHE A 181 23.66 -5.51 -2.60
CA PHE A 181 23.34 -6.53 -3.59
C PHE A 181 23.92 -6.18 -4.97
N TYR A 182 23.72 -4.94 -5.42
CA TYR A 182 24.28 -4.44 -6.68
C TYR A 182 25.82 -4.53 -6.73
N ILE A 183 26.52 -4.12 -5.67
CA ILE A 183 28.00 -4.18 -5.62
C ILE A 183 28.51 -5.62 -5.71
N ILE A 184 27.84 -6.57 -5.04
CA ILE A 184 28.28 -7.96 -4.97
C ILE A 184 28.14 -8.65 -6.33
N GLU A 185 27.02 -8.42 -7.03
CA GLU A 185 26.70 -9.12 -8.27
C GLU A 185 27.37 -8.49 -9.50
N ASP A 186 27.35 -7.16 -9.62
CA ASP A 186 27.78 -6.49 -10.86
C ASP A 186 29.18 -5.89 -10.76
N GLY A 187 29.55 -5.38 -9.59
CA GLY A 187 30.83 -4.70 -9.37
C GLY A 187 31.05 -3.41 -10.20
N ARG A 188 30.08 -2.97 -11.02
CA ARG A 188 30.10 -1.67 -11.72
C ARG A 188 29.85 -0.53 -10.72
N GLY A 189 30.30 0.67 -11.08
CA GLY A 189 30.25 1.84 -10.18
C GLY A 189 28.81 2.31 -9.87
N PHE A 190 28.64 3.06 -8.78
CA PHE A 190 27.35 3.64 -8.33
C PHE A 190 26.77 4.76 -9.20
N LEU A 191 27.34 5.00 -10.37
CA LEU A 191 26.98 6.13 -11.24
C LEU A 191 26.20 5.71 -12.49
N GLU A 192 25.86 4.43 -12.61
CA GLU A 192 25.00 3.94 -13.68
C GLU A 192 23.58 4.49 -13.51
N PHE A 193 22.95 4.82 -14.64
CA PHE A 193 21.65 5.46 -14.68
C PHE A 193 20.60 4.60 -13.97
N ASP A 194 20.51 3.30 -14.29
CA ASP A 194 19.51 2.39 -13.74
C ASP A 194 19.65 2.23 -12.23
N PHE A 195 20.88 2.26 -11.72
CA PHE A 195 21.14 2.22 -10.29
C PHE A 195 20.60 3.48 -9.59
N ILE A 196 20.96 4.67 -10.10
CA ILE A 196 20.49 5.94 -9.53
C ILE A 196 18.96 6.05 -9.64
N TYR A 197 18.40 5.62 -10.76
CA TYR A 197 16.97 5.64 -11.01
C TYR A 197 16.23 4.72 -10.04
N GLY A 198 16.66 3.46 -9.91
CA GLY A 198 16.09 2.50 -8.97
C GLY A 198 16.19 2.95 -7.50
N VAL A 199 17.29 3.59 -7.09
CA VAL A 199 17.46 4.16 -5.73
C VAL A 199 16.29 5.09 -5.35
N ILE A 200 15.80 5.90 -6.31
CA ILE A 200 14.69 6.82 -6.05
C ILE A 200 13.42 6.05 -5.67
N PHE A 201 13.04 5.03 -6.46
CA PHE A 201 11.83 4.25 -6.22
C PHE A 201 11.95 3.41 -4.95
N VAL A 202 13.09 2.72 -4.75
CA VAL A 202 13.35 1.91 -3.56
C VAL A 202 13.29 2.78 -2.29
N TYR A 203 13.86 3.98 -2.32
CA TYR A 203 13.80 4.91 -1.19
C TYR A 203 12.37 5.31 -0.85
N PHE A 204 11.58 5.74 -1.84
CA PHE A 204 10.21 6.19 -1.60
C PHE A 204 9.26 5.06 -1.21
N SER A 205 9.49 3.85 -1.72
CA SER A 205 8.76 2.65 -1.30
C SER A 205 9.04 2.33 0.17
N ALA A 206 10.32 2.29 0.56
CA ALA A 206 10.71 2.06 1.95
C ALA A 206 10.26 3.18 2.91
N LEU A 207 10.21 4.43 2.45
CA LEU A 207 9.65 5.55 3.21
C LEU A 207 8.15 5.40 3.44
N THR A 208 7.43 4.92 2.42
CA THR A 208 6.00 4.61 2.50
C THR A 208 5.75 3.49 3.52
N LEU A 209 6.54 2.41 3.46
CA LEU A 209 6.51 1.33 4.44
C LEU A 209 6.77 1.81 5.87
N SER A 210 7.75 2.69 6.06
CA SER A 210 8.09 3.24 7.38
C SER A 210 6.91 3.98 8.02
N LEU A 211 6.21 4.83 7.27
CA LEU A 211 4.98 5.48 7.75
C LEU A 211 3.85 4.47 7.97
N ALA A 212 3.70 3.46 7.11
CA ALA A 212 2.67 2.43 7.28
C ALA A 212 2.87 1.64 8.59
N VAL A 213 4.10 1.26 8.92
CA VAL A 213 4.45 0.61 10.19
C VAL A 213 4.12 1.51 11.38
N ILE A 214 4.47 2.80 11.32
CA ILE A 214 4.12 3.76 12.39
C ILE A 214 2.61 3.89 12.55
N GLY A 215 1.88 3.99 11.43
CA GLY A 215 0.42 3.97 11.43
C GLY A 215 -0.11 2.72 12.12
N ALA A 216 0.31 1.53 11.71
CA ALA A 216 -0.09 0.27 12.33
C ALA A 216 0.18 0.25 13.85
N ILE A 217 1.35 0.72 14.31
CA ILE A 217 1.68 0.80 15.73
C ILE A 217 0.73 1.74 16.50
N ILE A 218 0.40 2.90 15.93
CA ILE A 218 -0.52 3.88 16.53
C ILE A 218 -1.93 3.30 16.64
N PHE A 219 -2.39 2.60 15.61
CA PHE A 219 -3.77 2.12 15.53
C PHE A 219 -4.00 0.73 16.13
N LYS A 220 -2.96 -0.06 16.43
CA LYS A 220 -3.08 -1.49 16.77
C LYS A 220 -4.07 -1.83 17.88
N GLU A 221 -4.23 -0.94 18.87
CA GLU A 221 -5.16 -1.14 20.00
C GLU A 221 -6.59 -0.62 19.74
N GLY A 222 -6.78 0.14 18.65
CA GLY A 222 -8.07 0.74 18.29
C GLY A 222 -8.93 -0.15 17.39
N ALA A 223 -10.18 0.29 17.17
CA ALA A 223 -11.16 -0.44 16.35
C ALA A 223 -10.64 -0.71 14.92
N ILE A 224 -9.88 0.23 14.34
CA ILE A 224 -9.31 0.13 12.99
C ILE A 224 -7.91 -0.52 12.94
N GLY A 225 -7.35 -0.93 14.08
CA GLY A 225 -5.96 -1.39 14.17
C GLY A 225 -5.61 -2.54 13.23
N LYS A 226 -6.53 -3.49 13.08
CA LYS A 226 -6.32 -4.64 12.19
C LYS A 226 -6.34 -4.28 10.71
N ALA A 227 -7.17 -3.31 10.32
CA ALA A 227 -7.15 -2.80 8.94
C ALA A 227 -5.79 -2.12 8.66
N TRP A 228 -5.26 -1.36 9.62
CA TRP A 228 -3.95 -0.73 9.50
C TRP A 228 -2.78 -1.71 9.49
N ILE A 229 -2.85 -2.80 10.27
CA ILE A 229 -1.86 -3.88 10.20
C ILE A 229 -1.89 -4.53 8.80
N LEU A 230 -3.08 -4.85 8.27
CA LEU A 230 -3.20 -5.41 6.91
C LEU A 230 -2.68 -4.44 5.84
N LEU A 231 -2.97 -3.14 5.97
CA LEU A 231 -2.45 -2.11 5.07
C LEU A 231 -0.91 -2.07 5.11
N ALA A 232 -0.31 -2.12 6.29
CA ALA A 232 1.14 -2.13 6.44
C ALA A 232 1.78 -3.39 5.87
N ILE A 233 1.16 -4.56 6.04
CA ILE A 233 1.63 -5.81 5.42
C ILE A 233 1.49 -5.72 3.89
N GLY A 234 0.38 -5.19 3.37
CA GLY A 234 0.22 -4.99 1.92
C GLY A 234 1.30 -4.07 1.33
N ILE A 235 1.58 -2.95 2.02
CA ILE A 235 2.68 -2.04 1.62
C ILE A 235 4.04 -2.72 1.74
N LEU A 236 4.28 -3.58 2.75
CA LEU A 236 5.51 -4.36 2.85
C LEU A 236 5.72 -5.25 1.63
N PHE A 237 4.67 -5.96 1.20
CA PHE A 237 4.73 -6.80 0.01
C PHE A 237 5.04 -5.97 -1.25
N ASN A 238 4.37 -4.82 -1.43
CA ASN A 238 4.71 -3.92 -2.54
C ASN A 238 6.16 -3.42 -2.47
N THR A 239 6.67 -3.08 -1.29
CA THR A 239 8.07 -2.66 -1.13
C THR A 239 9.06 -3.77 -1.45
N ILE A 240 8.74 -5.03 -1.14
CA ILE A 240 9.54 -6.18 -1.57
C ILE A 240 9.50 -6.28 -3.10
N GLY A 241 8.31 -6.16 -3.71
CA GLY A 241 8.14 -6.13 -5.16
C GLY A 241 8.99 -5.05 -5.83
N ASP A 242 8.85 -3.80 -5.40
CA ASP A 242 9.61 -2.67 -5.94
C ASP A 242 11.13 -2.89 -5.79
N THR A 243 11.58 -3.28 -4.58
CA THR A 243 13.01 -3.47 -4.34
C THR A 243 13.58 -4.60 -5.19
N TRP A 244 12.84 -5.69 -5.35
CA TRP A 244 13.29 -6.82 -6.17
C TRP A 244 13.24 -6.47 -7.66
N TYR A 245 12.18 -5.83 -8.13
CA TYR A 245 12.05 -5.36 -9.51
C TYR A 245 13.23 -4.48 -9.93
N TYR A 246 13.56 -3.44 -9.15
CA TYR A 246 14.69 -2.59 -9.48
C TYR A 246 16.04 -3.31 -9.40
N ASN A 247 16.16 -4.39 -8.62
CA ASN A 247 17.34 -5.24 -8.74
C ASN A 247 17.33 -6.01 -10.07
N LEU A 248 16.20 -6.60 -10.47
CA LEU A 248 16.10 -7.36 -11.72
C LEU A 248 16.41 -6.50 -12.95
N GLU A 249 15.95 -5.25 -12.96
CA GLU A 249 16.24 -4.26 -14.01
C GLU A 249 17.74 -3.96 -14.12
N LEU A 250 18.49 -3.91 -13.00
CA LEU A 250 19.94 -3.72 -13.04
C LEU A 250 20.70 -4.84 -13.76
N PHE A 251 20.10 -6.03 -13.81
CA PHE A 251 20.69 -7.21 -14.43
C PHE A 251 19.97 -7.65 -15.71
N GLU A 252 19.09 -6.80 -16.26
CA GLU A 252 18.31 -7.10 -17.48
C GLU A 252 17.60 -8.47 -17.38
N SER A 253 17.10 -8.78 -16.19
CA SER A 253 16.59 -10.11 -15.82
C SER A 253 15.10 -10.12 -15.46
N TYR A 254 14.45 -8.97 -15.60
CA TYR A 254 13.02 -8.87 -15.39
C TYR A 254 12.27 -9.39 -16.62
N ASP A 255 11.17 -10.11 -16.36
CA ASP A 255 10.18 -10.50 -17.34
C ASP A 255 8.79 -10.50 -16.68
N LEU A 256 7.73 -10.44 -17.48
CA LEU A 256 6.34 -10.41 -16.98
C LEU A 256 5.94 -11.68 -16.21
N LEU A 257 6.57 -12.82 -16.47
CA LEU A 257 6.27 -14.09 -15.82
C LEU A 257 7.02 -14.26 -14.49
N HIS A 258 7.99 -13.39 -14.21
CA HIS A 258 8.86 -13.45 -13.04
C HIS A 258 8.07 -13.45 -11.72
N PRO A 259 8.46 -14.26 -10.71
CA PRO A 259 7.74 -14.39 -9.43
C PRO A 259 7.66 -13.10 -8.60
N VAL A 260 8.44 -12.07 -8.93
CA VAL A 260 8.35 -10.75 -8.27
C VAL A 260 6.93 -10.17 -8.35
N ASN A 261 6.23 -10.42 -9.45
CA ASN A 261 4.85 -9.98 -9.67
C ASN A 261 3.88 -10.45 -8.56
N MET A 262 4.14 -11.62 -7.97
CA MET A 262 3.34 -12.15 -6.87
C MET A 262 3.33 -11.23 -5.65
N PHE A 263 4.41 -10.48 -5.42
CA PHE A 263 4.50 -9.57 -4.27
C PHE A 263 3.59 -8.35 -4.44
N TRP A 264 3.57 -7.74 -5.62
CA TRP A 264 2.63 -6.65 -5.89
C TRP A 264 1.18 -7.13 -5.81
N TYR A 265 0.87 -8.30 -6.38
CA TYR A 265 -0.48 -8.85 -6.31
C TYR A 265 -0.91 -9.11 -4.87
N ALA A 266 -0.09 -9.82 -4.09
CA ALA A 266 -0.37 -10.05 -2.68
C ALA A 266 -0.54 -8.73 -1.91
N GLY A 267 0.30 -7.73 -2.20
CA GLY A 267 0.21 -6.40 -1.63
C GLY A 267 -1.13 -5.73 -1.93
N TYR A 268 -1.56 -5.71 -3.19
CA TYR A 268 -2.84 -5.16 -3.61
C TYR A 268 -4.02 -5.86 -2.93
N TRP A 269 -4.05 -7.19 -2.92
CA TRP A 269 -5.13 -7.96 -2.26
C TRP A 269 -5.18 -7.74 -0.75
N LEU A 270 -4.03 -7.60 -0.08
CA LEU A 270 -3.98 -7.26 1.34
C LEU A 270 -4.48 -5.83 1.61
N VAL A 271 -4.15 -4.88 0.74
CA VAL A 271 -4.71 -3.51 0.81
C VAL A 271 -6.21 -3.51 0.55
N MET A 272 -6.72 -4.24 -0.45
CA MET A 272 -8.16 -4.42 -0.66
C MET A 272 -8.83 -4.95 0.60
N TYR A 273 -8.26 -5.99 1.24
CA TYR A 273 -8.81 -6.55 2.46
C TYR A 273 -8.76 -5.56 3.63
N ALA A 274 -7.69 -4.77 3.75
CA ALA A 274 -7.59 -3.68 4.72
C ALA A 274 -8.72 -2.66 4.55
N LEU A 275 -8.99 -2.23 3.31
CA LEU A 275 -10.05 -1.27 2.98
C LEU A 275 -11.45 -1.83 3.29
N ILE A 276 -11.72 -3.07 2.89
CA ILE A 276 -13.00 -3.74 3.19
C ILE A 276 -13.20 -3.83 4.70
N LYS A 277 -12.15 -4.17 5.45
CA LYS A 277 -12.22 -4.25 6.92
C LYS A 277 -12.47 -2.88 7.54
N HIS A 278 -11.80 -1.83 7.05
CA HIS A 278 -12.02 -0.46 7.50
C HIS A 278 -13.47 -0.01 7.30
N ASN A 279 -14.05 -0.28 6.13
CA ASN A 279 -15.43 0.09 5.78
C ASN A 279 -16.49 -0.62 6.62
N LYS A 280 -16.18 -1.79 7.22
CA LYS A 280 -17.11 -2.53 8.08
C LYS A 280 -17.12 -2.05 9.54
N ILE A 281 -16.10 -1.29 9.97
CA ILE A 281 -15.92 -0.90 11.36
C ILE A 281 -16.60 0.44 11.70
N ILE A 282 -16.68 1.35 10.72
CA ILE A 282 -17.21 2.72 10.87
C ILE A 282 -18.40 2.89 9.91
#